data_AF-A0A6A7K2R7-F1
#
_entry.id   AF-A0A6A7K2R7-F1
#
_cell.length_a   1.000
_cell.length_b   1.000
_cell.length_c   1.000
_cell.angle_alpha   90.00
_cell.angle_beta   90.00
_cell.angle_gamma   90.00
#
_symmetry.space_group_name_H-M   'P 1'
#
loop_
_entity.id
_entity.type
_entity.pdbx_description
1 polymer ?
#
loop_
_entity_poly.entity_id
_entity_poly.type
_entity_poly.pdbx_seq_one_letter_code
_entity_poly.pdbx_strand_id
1 'polypeptide(L)'
;PYYDWHFKDYLTQEHVVLDGLDCSKELENTYWIMQDFMTAIQSKDEKQIIHLLHSKQAIGKQMHQTLLTFKHNYTGVLNGISSSYSNGCLEGVNRKIKQIERTAYGYSSFSHLLIRIRLEENIVKEKESNNYSLVA
;
A
#
# COMPACT_ATOMS: atom_id res chain seq x y z
N PRO A 1 -25.41 -4.75 -13.10
CA PRO A 1 -25.25 -5.03 -14.56
C PRO A 1 -25.35 -3.72 -15.35
N TYR A 2 -24.37 -3.45 -16.20
CA TYR A 2 -24.38 -2.32 -17.13
C TYR A 2 -24.35 -2.86 -18.55
N TYR A 3 -25.02 -2.18 -19.48
CA TYR A 3 -25.02 -2.59 -20.88
C TYR A 3 -23.72 -2.15 -21.55
N ASP A 4 -22.91 -3.11 -21.98
CA ASP A 4 -21.68 -2.82 -22.70
C ASP A 4 -21.94 -2.80 -24.21
N TRP A 5 -21.68 -1.66 -24.84
CA TRP A 5 -21.89 -1.46 -26.28
C TRP A 5 -20.93 -2.23 -27.17
N HIS A 6 -19.74 -2.58 -26.69
CA HIS A 6 -18.75 -3.36 -27.44
C HIS A 6 -19.12 -4.85 -27.45
N PHE A 7 -19.61 -5.37 -26.33
CA PHE A 7 -20.06 -6.77 -26.21
C PHE A 7 -21.52 -6.98 -26.61
N LYS A 8 -22.30 -5.88 -26.71
CA LYS A 8 -23.74 -5.86 -26.99
C LYS A 8 -24.57 -6.66 -25.98
N ASP A 9 -24.13 -6.70 -24.72
CA ASP A 9 -24.76 -7.50 -23.66
C ASP A 9 -24.75 -6.78 -22.29
N TYR A 10 -25.60 -7.25 -21.37
CA TYR A 10 -25.65 -6.77 -19.98
C TYR A 10 -24.67 -7.55 -19.11
N LEU A 11 -23.46 -7.04 -18.98
CA LEU A 11 -22.42 -7.69 -18.20
C LEU A 11 -22.35 -7.13 -16.77
N THR A 12 -21.99 -8.01 -15.83
CA THR A 12 -21.53 -7.58 -14.50
C THR A 12 -20.01 -7.45 -14.53
N GLN A 13 -19.46 -6.67 -13.60
CA GLN A 13 -18.00 -6.55 -13.46
C GLN A 13 -17.33 -7.91 -13.27
N GLU A 14 -17.99 -8.84 -12.56
CA GLU A 14 -17.53 -10.20 -12.36
C GLU A 14 -17.46 -10.99 -13.68
N HIS A 15 -18.51 -10.96 -14.51
CA HIS A 15 -18.50 -11.66 -15.80
C HIS A 15 -17.36 -11.17 -16.70
N VAL A 16 -17.15 -9.86 -16.79
CA VAL A 16 -16.04 -9.29 -17.60
C VAL A 16 -14.68 -9.80 -17.12
N VAL A 17 -14.49 -9.95 -15.81
CA VAL A 17 -13.25 -10.50 -15.27
C VAL A 17 -13.12 -11.98 -15.60
N LEU A 18 -14.16 -12.78 -15.38
CA LEU A 18 -14.15 -14.22 -15.67
C LEU A 18 -13.85 -14.49 -17.16
N ASP A 19 -14.52 -13.80 -18.07
CA ASP A 19 -14.28 -13.91 -19.52
C ASP A 19 -12.82 -13.55 -19.89
N GLY A 20 -12.23 -12.58 -19.20
CA GLY A 20 -10.82 -12.20 -19.38
C GLY A 20 -9.83 -13.25 -18.85
N LEU A 21 -10.19 -13.97 -17.78
CA LEU A 21 -9.36 -15.03 -17.18
C LEU A 21 -9.35 -16.30 -18.04
N ASP A 22 -10.44 -16.58 -18.75
CA ASP A 22 -10.55 -17.71 -19.67
C ASP A 22 -9.52 -17.66 -20.83
N CYS A 23 -8.92 -16.50 -21.08
CA CYS A 23 -7.90 -16.32 -22.11
C CYS A 23 -6.57 -17.06 -21.81
N SER A 24 -6.23 -17.30 -20.53
CA SER A 24 -4.96 -17.97 -20.18
C SER A 24 -5.02 -18.62 -18.80
N LYS A 25 -4.64 -19.91 -18.73
CA LYS A 25 -4.61 -20.64 -17.46
C LYS A 25 -3.60 -20.06 -16.45
N GLU A 26 -2.49 -19.51 -16.94
CA GLU A 26 -1.50 -18.83 -16.09
C GLU A 26 -2.10 -17.58 -15.45
N LEU A 27 -2.87 -16.80 -16.21
CA LEU A 27 -3.53 -15.59 -15.72
C LEU A 27 -4.63 -15.93 -14.71
N GLU A 28 -5.46 -16.92 -15.02
CA GLU A 28 -6.50 -17.44 -14.12
C GLU A 28 -5.92 -17.87 -12.77
N ASN A 29 -4.89 -18.72 -12.78
CA ASN A 29 -4.24 -19.17 -11.55
C ASN A 29 -3.63 -17.99 -10.76
N THR A 30 -2.99 -17.04 -11.47
CA THR A 30 -2.39 -15.85 -10.85
C THR A 30 -3.44 -15.01 -10.13
N TYR A 31 -4.58 -14.81 -10.78
CA TYR A 31 -5.69 -14.06 -10.23
C TYR A 31 -6.24 -14.73 -8.97
N TRP A 32 -6.54 -16.04 -9.02
CA TRP A 32 -7.09 -16.75 -7.88
C TRP A 32 -6.13 -16.80 -6.69
N ILE A 33 -4.84 -17.04 -6.91
CA ILE A 33 -3.85 -17.00 -5.82
C ILE A 33 -3.80 -15.61 -5.17
N MET A 34 -3.82 -14.55 -5.98
CA MET A 34 -3.84 -13.18 -5.44
C MET A 34 -5.10 -12.93 -4.61
N GLN A 35 -6.26 -13.37 -5.09
CA GLN A 35 -7.54 -13.24 -4.40
C GLN A 35 -7.56 -14.02 -3.07
N ASP A 36 -7.08 -15.26 -3.08
CA ASP A 36 -6.95 -16.10 -1.89
C ASP A 36 -6.01 -15.44 -0.87
N PHE A 37 -4.90 -14.87 -1.34
CA PHE A 37 -3.93 -14.19 -0.48
C PHE A 37 -4.54 -12.94 0.18
N MET A 38 -5.25 -12.12 -0.59
CA MET A 38 -5.95 -10.94 -0.05
C MET A 38 -7.00 -11.34 0.99
N THR A 39 -7.76 -12.41 0.70
CA THR A 39 -8.78 -12.93 1.60
C THR A 39 -8.17 -13.46 2.89
N ALA A 40 -7.06 -14.20 2.80
CA ALA A 40 -6.35 -14.72 3.96
C ALA A 40 -5.74 -13.63 4.85
N ILE A 41 -5.27 -12.52 4.25
CA ILE A 41 -4.81 -11.34 5.00
C ILE A 41 -5.99 -10.69 5.74
N GLN A 42 -7.14 -10.52 5.08
CA GLN A 42 -8.33 -9.92 5.69
C GLN A 42 -8.89 -10.77 6.83
N SER A 43 -8.90 -12.09 6.68
CA SER A 43 -9.37 -13.02 7.72
C SER A 43 -8.32 -13.28 8.81
N LYS A 44 -7.09 -12.78 8.65
CA LYS A 44 -5.93 -13.03 9.50
C LYS A 44 -5.61 -14.53 9.69
N ASP A 45 -5.85 -15.32 8.65
CA ASP A 45 -5.59 -16.76 8.68
C ASP A 45 -4.14 -17.07 8.27
N GLU A 46 -3.29 -17.24 9.28
CA GLU A 46 -1.88 -17.56 9.11
C GLU A 46 -1.66 -18.90 8.38
N LYS A 47 -2.54 -19.89 8.59
CA LYS A 47 -2.38 -21.23 8.01
C LYS A 47 -2.64 -21.20 6.51
N GLN A 48 -3.66 -20.46 6.07
CA GLN A 48 -3.94 -20.28 4.65
C GLN A 48 -2.78 -19.58 3.93
N ILE A 49 -2.17 -18.58 4.54
CA ILE A 49 -1.04 -17.86 3.92
C ILE A 49 0.18 -18.76 3.76
N ILE A 50 0.48 -19.59 4.77
CA ILE A 50 1.55 -20.59 4.67
C ILE A 50 1.26 -21.56 3.52
N HIS A 51 0.03 -22.07 3.43
CA HIS A 51 -0.37 -22.97 2.35
C HIS A 51 -0.20 -22.32 0.97
N LEU A 52 -0.64 -21.06 0.81
CA LEU A 52 -0.53 -20.30 -0.44
C LEU A 52 0.93 -20.03 -0.83
N LEU A 53 1.80 -19.71 0.13
CA LEU A 53 3.24 -19.48 -0.11
C LEU A 53 3.97 -20.74 -0.59
N HIS A 54 3.47 -21.93 -0.24
CA HIS A 54 4.04 -23.21 -0.65
C HIS A 54 3.34 -23.84 -1.87
N SER A 55 2.35 -23.17 -2.44
CA SER A 55 1.64 -23.66 -3.62
C SER A 55 2.59 -23.78 -4.83
N LYS A 56 2.39 -24.82 -5.64
CA LYS A 56 3.19 -25.13 -6.85
C LYS A 56 2.42 -24.87 -8.15
N GLN A 57 1.42 -24.00 -8.11
CA GLN A 57 0.63 -23.69 -9.29
C GLN A 57 1.50 -23.01 -10.35
N ALA A 58 1.09 -23.08 -11.61
CA ALA A 58 1.71 -22.32 -12.68
C ALA A 58 1.20 -20.88 -12.61
N ILE A 59 2.07 -19.93 -12.28
CA ILE A 59 1.74 -18.53 -11.98
C ILE A 59 2.61 -17.61 -12.82
N GLY A 60 2.08 -16.43 -13.12
CA GLY A 60 2.78 -15.31 -13.72
C GLY A 60 4.13 -15.01 -13.07
N LYS A 61 5.13 -14.68 -13.88
CA LYS A 61 6.48 -14.29 -13.44
C LYS A 61 6.47 -13.24 -12.32
N GLN A 62 5.61 -12.23 -12.43
CA GLN A 62 5.50 -11.15 -11.43
C GLN A 62 4.99 -11.68 -10.09
N MET A 63 3.94 -12.49 -10.10
CA MET A 63 3.38 -13.06 -8.86
C MET A 63 4.34 -14.05 -8.22
N HIS A 64 5.05 -14.85 -9.04
CA HIS A 64 6.10 -15.72 -8.54
C HIS A 64 7.19 -14.92 -7.79
N GLN A 65 7.65 -13.80 -8.35
CA GLN A 65 8.61 -12.93 -7.68
C GLN A 65 8.08 -12.37 -6.36
N THR A 66 6.81 -11.96 -6.31
CA THR A 66 6.16 -11.49 -5.08
C THR A 66 6.14 -12.58 -4.01
N LEU A 67 5.78 -13.82 -4.36
CA LEU A 67 5.78 -14.95 -3.43
C LEU A 67 7.18 -15.25 -2.89
N LEU A 68 8.23 -15.13 -3.73
CA LEU A 68 9.62 -15.26 -3.27
C LEU A 68 9.99 -14.16 -2.27
N THR A 69 9.58 -12.92 -2.51
CA THR A 69 9.82 -11.80 -1.60
C THR A 69 9.08 -12.00 -0.27
N PHE A 70 7.85 -12.50 -0.29
CA PHE A 70 7.12 -12.84 0.93
C PHE A 70 7.75 -14.01 1.69
N LYS A 71 8.23 -15.04 0.97
CA LYS A 71 8.96 -16.14 1.58
C LYS A 71 10.27 -15.69 2.24
N HIS A 72 10.98 -14.74 1.63
CA HIS A 72 12.18 -14.15 2.21
C HIS A 72 11.85 -13.31 3.47
N ASN A 73 10.76 -12.54 3.42
CA ASN A 73 10.32 -11.67 4.52
C ASN A 73 9.24 -12.31 5.40
N TYR A 74 9.25 -13.64 5.55
CA TYR A 74 8.17 -14.41 6.16
C TYR A 74 7.80 -13.92 7.57
N THR A 75 8.80 -13.61 8.39
CA THR A 75 8.58 -13.08 9.75
C THR A 75 7.85 -11.74 9.74
N GLY A 76 8.18 -10.85 8.80
CA GLY A 76 7.52 -9.57 8.63
C GLY A 76 6.08 -9.71 8.14
N VAL A 77 5.83 -10.65 7.22
CA VAL A 77 4.48 -10.97 6.74
C VAL A 77 3.61 -11.47 7.89
N LEU A 78 4.11 -12.45 8.66
CA LEU A 78 3.38 -13.01 9.81
C LEU A 78 3.04 -11.91 10.83
N ASN A 79 4.04 -11.11 11.23
CA ASN A 79 3.84 -9.99 12.15
C ASN A 79 2.83 -8.97 11.61
N GLY A 80 2.84 -8.70 10.31
CA GLY A 80 1.91 -7.77 9.66
C GLY A 80 0.45 -8.25 9.74
N ILE A 81 0.21 -9.56 9.65
CA ILE A 81 -1.12 -10.15 9.72
C ILE A 81 -1.62 -10.20 11.17
N SER A 82 -0.78 -10.62 12.11
CA SER A 82 -1.15 -10.73 13.52
C SER A 82 -1.32 -9.37 14.19
N SER A 83 -0.63 -8.32 13.70
CA SER A 83 -0.73 -6.96 14.23
C SER A 83 -2.13 -6.37 14.13
N SER A 84 -2.53 -5.62 15.15
CA SER A 84 -3.73 -4.77 15.14
C SER A 84 -3.45 -3.34 14.67
N TYR A 85 -2.17 -2.95 14.58
CA TYR A 85 -1.77 -1.61 14.20
C TYR A 85 -1.81 -1.44 12.68
N SER A 86 -2.42 -0.33 12.25
CA SER A 86 -2.41 0.08 10.85
C SER A 86 -1.14 0.85 10.51
N ASN A 87 -0.59 0.63 9.32
CA ASN A 87 0.48 1.44 8.76
C ASN A 87 0.00 2.83 8.31
N GLY A 88 -1.29 3.14 8.40
CA GLY A 88 -1.88 4.39 7.90
C GLY A 88 -1.25 5.66 8.47
N CYS A 89 -0.92 5.68 9.76
CA CYS A 89 -0.24 6.84 10.36
C CYS A 89 1.18 7.04 9.79
N LEU A 90 1.95 5.95 9.65
CA LEU A 90 3.30 5.98 9.06
C LEU A 90 3.25 6.40 7.58
N GLU A 91 2.28 5.88 6.82
CA GLU A 91 2.03 6.27 5.44
C GLU A 91 1.63 7.75 5.32
N GLY A 92 0.82 8.24 6.25
CA GLY A 92 0.43 9.65 6.34
C GLY A 92 1.62 10.57 6.55
N VAL A 93 2.49 10.23 7.51
CA VAL A 93 3.75 10.98 7.75
C VAL A 93 4.65 10.95 6.51
N ASN A 94 4.85 9.77 5.91
CA ASN A 94 5.65 9.64 4.69
C ASN A 94 5.07 10.46 3.52
N ARG A 95 3.74 10.52 3.39
CA ARG A 95 3.07 11.34 2.38
C ARG A 95 3.32 12.83 2.63
N LYS A 96 3.22 13.29 3.89
CA LYS A 96 3.46 14.69 4.25
C LYS A 96 4.91 15.09 4.00
N ILE A 97 5.89 14.25 4.35
CA ILE A 97 7.31 14.49 4.03
C ILE A 97 7.52 14.63 2.52
N LYS A 98 7.00 13.67 1.73
CA LYS A 98 7.09 13.73 0.26
C LYS A 98 6.38 14.95 -0.32
N GLN A 99 5.33 15.46 0.33
CA GLN A 99 4.66 16.70 -0.09
C GLN A 99 5.54 17.92 0.18
N ILE A 100 6.18 18.00 1.36
CA ILE A 100 7.12 19.06 1.71
C ILE A 100 8.26 19.13 0.71
N GLU A 101 8.85 17.99 0.35
CA GLU A 101 9.93 17.90 -0.63
C GLU A 101 9.48 18.39 -2.03
N ARG A 102 8.27 17.99 -2.48
CA ARG A 102 7.73 18.44 -3.78
C ARG A 102 7.46 19.93 -3.82
N THR A 103 6.85 20.49 -2.77
CA THR A 103 6.52 21.93 -2.70
C THR A 103 7.79 22.80 -2.63
N ALA A 104 8.83 22.32 -1.97
CA ALA A 104 10.10 23.04 -1.85
C ALA A 104 11.02 22.88 -3.08
N TYR A 105 10.64 22.06 -4.07
CA TYR A 105 11.49 21.64 -5.19
C TYR A 105 12.80 20.95 -4.73
N GLY A 106 12.72 20.25 -3.61
CA GLY A 106 13.85 19.59 -2.96
C GLY A 106 14.63 20.52 -2.02
N TYR A 107 15.33 19.90 -1.07
CA TYR A 107 16.23 20.60 -0.16
C TYR A 107 17.67 20.20 -0.47
N SER A 108 18.56 21.18 -0.52
CA SER A 108 20.01 20.93 -0.68
C SER A 108 20.67 20.36 0.58
N SER A 109 20.04 20.55 1.74
CA SER A 109 20.53 20.08 3.04
C SER A 109 19.44 19.31 3.78
N PHE A 110 19.78 18.11 4.25
CA PHE A 110 18.91 17.29 5.09
C PHE A 110 18.50 18.00 6.38
N SER A 111 19.38 18.82 6.95
CA SER A 111 19.08 19.61 8.15
C SER A 111 17.92 20.59 7.92
N HIS A 112 17.87 21.22 6.74
CA HIS A 112 16.77 22.14 6.39
C HIS A 112 15.45 21.40 6.18
N LEU A 113 15.49 20.22 5.55
CA LEU A 113 14.31 19.35 5.44
C LEU A 113 13.78 18.97 6.82
N LEU A 114 14.66 18.55 7.73
CA LEU A 114 14.28 18.14 9.09
C LEU A 114 13.66 19.30 9.88
N ILE A 115 14.21 20.52 9.76
CA ILE A 115 13.63 21.71 10.38
C ILE A 115 12.23 21.96 9.83
N ARG A 116 12.04 21.92 8.51
CA ARG A 116 10.72 22.13 7.90
C ARG A 116 9.70 21.09 8.37
N ILE A 117 10.08 19.81 8.40
CA ILE A 117 9.20 18.73 8.90
C ILE A 117 8.78 19.02 10.34
N ARG A 118 9.72 19.38 11.22
CA ARG A 118 9.43 19.69 12.64
C ARG A 118 8.52 20.91 12.82
N LEU A 119 8.66 21.92 11.96
CA LEU A 119 7.78 23.10 11.94
C LEU A 119 6.35 22.71 11.51
N GLU A 120 6.21 21.93 10.44
CA GLU A 120 4.90 21.49 9.92
C GLU A 120 4.18 20.51 10.87
N GLU A 121 4.92 19.80 11.71
CA GLU A 121 4.36 18.96 12.80
C GLU A 121 4.06 19.77 14.08
N ASN A 122 4.27 21.10 14.09
CA ASN A 122 4.10 21.97 15.27
C ASN A 122 4.91 21.52 16.50
N ILE A 123 5.99 20.77 16.32
CA ILE A 123 6.86 20.28 17.41
C ILE A 123 7.76 21.41 17.91
N VAL A 124 8.14 22.34 17.03
CA VAL A 124 8.88 23.56 17.37
C VAL A 124 7.88 24.71 17.36
N LYS A 125 7.51 25.21 18.55
CA LYS A 125 6.78 26.47 18.66
C LYS A 125 7.77 27.60 18.38
N GLU A 126 7.44 28.48 17.43
CA GLU A 126 8.16 29.74 17.32
C GLU A 126 8.10 30.44 18.67
N LYS A 127 9.26 30.92 19.13
CA LYS A 127 9.35 31.69 20.36
C LYS A 127 8.53 32.96 20.12
N GLU A 128 7.39 33.11 20.78
CA GLU A 128 6.61 34.35 20.71
C GLU A 128 7.56 35.52 20.95
N SER A 129 7.56 36.47 20.03
CA SER A 129 8.31 37.71 20.22
C SER A 129 7.70 38.40 21.44
N ASN A 130 8.45 38.45 22.55
CA ASN A 130 8.06 39.25 23.70
C ASN A 130 7.92 40.70 23.23
N ASN A 131 6.69 41.10 22.91
CA ASN A 131 6.31 42.49 22.74
C ASN A 131 6.36 43.15 24.12
N TYR A 132 7.58 43.48 24.58
CA TYR A 132 7.76 44.55 25.55
C TYR A 132 7.40 45.85 24.84
N SER A 133 6.10 46.13 24.87
CA SER A 133 5.50 47.46 25.05
C SER A 133 6.50 48.61 24.99
N LEU A 134 6.61 49.23 23.82
CA LEU A 134 6.90 50.66 23.75
C LEU A 134 5.68 51.38 24.36
N VAL A 135 5.67 51.50 25.69
CA VAL A 135 4.83 52.48 26.37
C VAL A 135 5.64 53.77 26.39
N ALA A 136 4.98 54.81 25.89
CA ALA A 136 5.43 56.19 25.72
C ALA A 136 6.03 56.83 26.97
#